data_AF-A0A933JF81-F1
#
_entry.id   AF-A0A933JF81-F1
#
_cell.length_a   1.000
_cell.length_b   1.000
_cell.length_c   1.000
_cell.angle_alpha   90.00
_cell.angle_beta   90.00
_cell.angle_gamma   90.00
#
_symmetry.space_group_name_H-M   'P 1'
#
loop_
_entity.id
_entity.type
_entity.pdbx_description
1 polymer ?
#
loop_
_entity_poly.entity_id
_entity_poly.type
_entity_poly.pdbx_seq_one_letter_code
_entity_poly.pdbx_strand_id
1 'polypeptide(L)'
;MTHLRDIKDSMAAMGRTAITDPVATRLFALLMQFEDSQWRSPQDMQQKQLAQFALLAAHAYRHSPFFRSRFDQAGLDHSRAWTADSFTSIPLLTRAELMQQADNIYCRAVPGPHGAVHKIQTSGSTGQVVTVAKTEFNQLLWLALAMREHLWHERDFSSTLAVIKALTPTLDDPVDAARLGWGHPATLLLRTGPSYAQPLAMDVAQQAAWLARIDPKYLLTYPSNLGALLDRYEHGDAVPPSLRQIRTVGETLHPGLRERCRELGSIEIVDMYSSQEVGLIALQCPVSGLYHIQSESLIVEVLDEDGRQCQPGEIGRVVITDLHNFATPIIRYEIRDYAEVGPTCSCGRGLPTLSRIMGRRRNMVVFPDGRRHWPLIGAHSYREVADILQYQAIQHSLEDIEIRLVVDEPLSKTQEARLTELAQQALGHPFPLRFTYSIEELPKTKGGKFEEFISLVK
;
A
#
# COMPACT_ATOMS: atom_id res chain seq x y z
N MET A 1 14.31 -14.52 21.17
CA MET A 1 13.82 -14.40 22.57
C MET A 1 14.09 -13.02 23.18
N THR A 2 14.82 -12.12 22.51
CA THR A 2 15.11 -10.74 22.94
C THR A 2 13.91 -9.79 22.75
N HIS A 3 13.05 -10.00 21.74
CA HIS A 3 11.93 -9.10 21.41
C HIS A 3 10.76 -9.07 22.43
N LEU A 4 10.60 -10.09 23.28
CA LEU A 4 9.56 -10.11 24.31
C LEU A 4 9.90 -9.21 25.51
N ARG A 5 11.17 -8.89 25.73
CA ARG A 5 11.61 -7.98 26.79
C ARG A 5 11.41 -6.54 26.35
N ASP A 6 11.88 -6.15 25.16
CA ASP A 6 11.83 -4.74 24.76
C ASP A 6 10.42 -4.22 24.47
N ILE A 7 9.51 -5.07 23.96
CA ILE A 7 8.09 -4.72 23.86
C ILE A 7 7.43 -4.71 25.25
N LYS A 8 7.68 -5.69 26.12
CA LYS A 8 7.17 -5.64 27.51
C LYS A 8 7.75 -4.50 28.33
N ASP A 9 8.99 -4.08 28.07
CA ASP A 9 9.70 -3.03 28.78
C ASP A 9 9.28 -1.66 28.22
N SER A 10 9.09 -1.53 26.90
CA SER A 10 8.40 -0.38 26.28
C SER A 10 6.93 -0.28 26.74
N MET A 11 6.24 -1.41 26.92
CA MET A 11 4.86 -1.48 27.43
C MET A 11 4.76 -1.36 28.96
N ALA A 12 5.82 -1.67 29.71
CA ALA A 12 5.91 -1.44 31.14
C ALA A 12 6.30 0.01 31.44
N ALA A 13 7.02 0.66 30.52
CA ALA A 13 7.32 2.10 30.53
C ALA A 13 6.12 2.96 30.08
N MET A 14 5.14 2.40 29.36
CA MET A 14 3.80 2.97 29.28
C MET A 14 3.22 2.96 30.70
N GLY A 15 3.31 4.09 31.38
CA GLY A 15 2.95 4.21 32.79
C GLY A 15 1.66 3.45 33.09
N ARG A 16 1.70 2.57 34.08
CA ARG A 16 0.57 1.79 34.62
C ARG A 16 -0.57 2.66 35.18
N THR A 17 -0.68 3.92 34.77
CA THR A 17 -1.92 4.68 34.84
C THR A 17 -2.94 3.97 33.95
N ALA A 18 -3.97 3.43 34.59
CA ALA A 18 -5.04 2.65 33.97
C ALA A 18 -5.40 3.20 32.59
N ILE A 19 -5.28 2.37 31.55
CA ILE A 19 -5.86 2.68 30.23
C ILE A 19 -7.38 2.73 30.46
N THR A 20 -7.91 3.93 30.72
CA THR A 20 -9.35 4.13 30.97
C THR A 20 -10.11 4.37 29.67
N ASP A 21 -9.41 4.69 28.59
CA ASP A 21 -10.00 4.84 27.27
C ASP A 21 -10.39 3.46 26.68
N PRO A 22 -11.68 3.24 26.35
CA PRO A 22 -12.15 1.97 25.82
C PRO A 22 -11.61 1.63 24.41
N VAL A 23 -11.25 2.62 23.60
CA VAL A 23 -10.62 2.41 22.29
C VAL A 23 -9.17 1.98 22.49
N ALA A 24 -8.42 2.65 23.36
CA ALA A 24 -7.04 2.30 23.69
C ALA A 24 -6.94 0.88 24.28
N THR A 25 -7.88 0.49 25.16
CA THR A 25 -7.93 -0.87 25.74
C THR A 25 -8.15 -1.93 24.66
N ARG A 26 -9.11 -1.70 23.74
CA ARG A 26 -9.39 -2.64 22.64
C ARG A 26 -8.23 -2.70 21.64
N LEU A 27 -7.59 -1.56 21.35
CA LEU A 27 -6.40 -1.48 20.52
C LEU A 27 -5.24 -2.29 21.12
N PHE A 28 -5.00 -2.13 22.42
CA PHE A 28 -3.98 -2.88 23.16
C PHE A 28 -4.26 -4.40 23.13
N ALA A 29 -5.52 -4.81 23.32
CA ALA A 29 -5.90 -6.22 23.25
C ALA A 29 -5.64 -6.83 21.86
N LEU A 30 -5.96 -6.10 20.77
CA LEU A 30 -5.64 -6.52 19.41
C LEU A 30 -4.14 -6.64 19.17
N LEU A 31 -3.35 -5.66 19.66
CA LEU A 31 -1.89 -5.71 19.55
C LEU A 31 -1.30 -6.94 20.27
N MET A 32 -1.82 -7.29 21.45
CA MET A 32 -1.40 -8.51 22.15
C MET A 32 -1.76 -9.78 21.37
N GLN A 33 -2.95 -9.82 20.77
CA GLN A 33 -3.36 -10.94 19.92
C GLN A 33 -2.46 -11.06 18.67
N PHE A 34 -2.13 -9.94 18.05
CA PHE A 34 -1.20 -9.86 16.92
C PHE A 34 0.21 -10.28 17.32
N GLU A 35 0.67 -9.90 18.51
CA GLU A 35 1.99 -10.29 19.00
C GLU A 35 2.10 -11.79 19.17
N ASP A 36 1.06 -12.46 19.68
CA ASP A 36 0.99 -13.92 19.78
C ASP A 36 0.85 -14.61 18.41
N SER A 37 -0.05 -14.12 17.57
CA SER A 37 -0.47 -14.84 16.36
C SER A 37 0.53 -14.77 15.21
N GLN A 38 1.39 -13.75 15.12
CA GLN A 38 2.40 -13.63 14.05
C GLN A 38 3.45 -14.75 14.05
N TRP A 39 3.61 -15.47 15.17
CA TRP A 39 4.59 -16.54 15.34
C TRP A 39 3.99 -17.94 15.13
N ARG A 40 2.68 -18.03 14.86
CA ARG A 40 1.99 -19.30 14.63
C ARG A 40 2.33 -19.87 13.26
N SER A 41 2.17 -21.17 13.09
CA SER A 41 2.42 -21.81 11.80
C SER A 41 1.44 -21.32 10.72
N PRO A 42 1.81 -21.37 9.43
CA PRO A 42 0.90 -21.06 8.33
C PRO A 42 -0.39 -21.89 8.38
N GLN A 43 -0.30 -23.17 8.79
CA GLN A 43 -1.46 -24.06 8.92
C GLN A 43 -2.41 -23.62 10.03
N ASP A 44 -1.89 -23.25 11.20
CA ASP A 44 -2.72 -22.72 12.30
C ASP A 44 -3.40 -21.41 11.91
N MET A 45 -2.68 -20.55 11.18
CA MET A 45 -3.24 -19.29 10.68
C MET A 45 -4.38 -19.56 9.69
N GLN A 46 -4.18 -20.47 8.73
CA GLN A 46 -5.22 -20.84 7.77
C GLN A 46 -6.48 -21.38 8.44
N GLN A 47 -6.33 -22.25 9.45
CA GLN A 47 -7.47 -22.77 10.21
C GLN A 47 -8.27 -21.65 10.89
N LYS A 48 -7.58 -20.68 11.50
CA LYS A 48 -8.23 -19.50 12.12
C LYS A 48 -8.92 -18.61 11.09
N GLN A 49 -8.27 -18.38 9.94
CA GLN A 49 -8.86 -17.60 8.86
C GLN A 49 -10.14 -18.26 8.34
N LEU A 50 -10.14 -19.58 8.14
CA LEU A 50 -11.34 -20.31 7.71
C LEU A 50 -12.45 -20.32 8.77
N ALA A 51 -12.09 -20.42 10.05
CA ALA A 51 -13.06 -20.30 11.15
C ALA A 51 -13.70 -18.91 11.20
N GLN A 52 -12.90 -17.84 11.05
CA GLN A 52 -13.41 -16.48 10.97
C GLN A 52 -14.23 -16.25 9.69
N PHE A 53 -13.76 -16.78 8.56
CA PHE A 53 -14.48 -16.72 7.29
C PHE A 53 -15.85 -17.38 7.39
N ALA A 54 -15.99 -18.49 8.12
CA ALA A 54 -17.29 -19.13 8.34
C ALA A 54 -18.30 -18.17 9.00
N LEU A 55 -17.87 -17.37 9.97
CA LEU A 55 -18.71 -16.35 10.62
C LEU A 55 -19.12 -15.26 9.62
N LEU A 56 -18.16 -14.76 8.82
CA LEU A 56 -18.43 -13.77 7.78
C LEU A 56 -19.39 -14.31 6.72
N ALA A 57 -19.16 -15.52 6.21
CA ALA A 57 -19.96 -16.15 5.17
C ALA A 57 -21.41 -16.39 5.62
N ALA A 58 -21.61 -16.90 6.84
CA ALA A 58 -22.93 -17.08 7.42
C ALA A 58 -23.66 -15.73 7.59
N HIS A 59 -22.94 -14.69 8.01
CA HIS A 59 -23.50 -13.34 8.11
C HIS A 59 -23.85 -12.75 6.74
N ALA A 60 -22.94 -12.86 5.76
CA ALA A 60 -23.13 -12.38 4.40
C ALA A 60 -24.33 -13.06 3.73
N TYR A 61 -24.47 -14.38 3.87
CA TYR A 61 -25.63 -15.12 3.36
C TYR A 61 -26.95 -14.59 3.95
N ARG A 62 -26.96 -14.29 5.25
CA ARG A 62 -28.17 -13.81 5.94
C ARG A 62 -28.51 -12.37 5.57
N HIS A 63 -27.52 -11.49 5.45
CA HIS A 63 -27.75 -10.04 5.42
C HIS A 63 -27.44 -9.35 4.09
N SER A 64 -26.71 -9.99 3.17
CA SER A 64 -26.37 -9.47 1.84
C SER A 64 -27.07 -10.28 0.74
N PRO A 65 -28.07 -9.70 0.03
CA PRO A 65 -28.74 -10.35 -1.09
C PRO A 65 -27.77 -10.87 -2.17
N PHE A 66 -26.71 -10.10 -2.46
CA PHE A 66 -25.70 -10.48 -3.43
C PHE A 66 -24.96 -11.76 -3.04
N PHE A 67 -24.45 -11.84 -1.80
CA PHE A 67 -23.71 -13.02 -1.36
C PHE A 67 -24.58 -14.24 -1.13
N ARG A 68 -25.85 -14.05 -0.73
CA ARG A 68 -26.82 -15.14 -0.72
C ARG A 68 -26.93 -15.79 -2.10
N SER A 69 -27.24 -14.98 -3.12
CA SER A 69 -27.36 -15.46 -4.50
C SER A 69 -26.06 -16.10 -5.01
N ARG A 70 -24.90 -15.53 -4.66
CA ARG A 70 -23.59 -16.05 -5.07
C ARG A 70 -23.30 -17.42 -4.45
N PHE A 71 -23.59 -17.61 -3.17
CA PHE A 71 -23.39 -18.90 -2.51
C PHE A 71 -24.38 -19.95 -3.03
N ASP A 72 -25.65 -19.59 -3.24
CA ASP A 72 -26.67 -20.49 -3.80
C ASP A 72 -26.28 -20.97 -5.21
N GLN A 73 -25.85 -20.06 -6.08
CA GLN A 73 -25.44 -20.39 -7.45
C GLN A 73 -24.17 -21.26 -7.51
N ALA A 74 -23.26 -21.08 -6.54
CA ALA A 74 -22.07 -21.92 -6.41
C ALA A 74 -22.36 -23.28 -5.73
N GLY A 75 -23.60 -23.53 -5.27
CA GLY A 75 -23.95 -24.74 -4.54
C GLY A 75 -23.26 -24.86 -3.18
N LEU A 76 -22.91 -23.74 -2.55
CA LEU A 76 -22.12 -23.70 -1.33
C LEU A 76 -22.99 -23.70 -0.07
N ASP A 77 -22.87 -24.78 0.69
CA ASP A 77 -23.54 -24.93 1.98
C ASP A 77 -22.80 -24.15 3.07
N HIS A 78 -23.28 -22.94 3.34
CA HIS A 78 -22.76 -22.04 4.38
C HIS A 78 -22.99 -22.55 5.82
N SER A 79 -23.72 -23.66 6.01
CA SER A 79 -23.93 -24.31 7.31
C SER A 79 -22.85 -25.36 7.66
N ARG A 80 -22.02 -25.74 6.69
CA ARG A 80 -20.89 -26.65 6.88
C ARG A 80 -19.61 -25.91 7.24
N ALA A 81 -18.65 -26.66 7.79
CA ALA A 81 -17.30 -26.16 7.98
C ALA A 81 -16.65 -25.84 6.62
N TRP A 82 -16.02 -24.67 6.55
CA TRP A 82 -15.30 -24.24 5.35
C TRP A 82 -13.94 -24.94 5.26
N THR A 83 -13.60 -25.36 4.04
CA THR A 83 -12.29 -25.92 3.68
C THR A 83 -11.60 -24.98 2.69
N ALA A 84 -10.31 -25.20 2.43
CA ALA A 84 -9.61 -24.47 1.38
C ALA A 84 -10.29 -24.66 0.01
N ASP A 85 -10.75 -25.87 -0.29
CA ASP A 85 -11.41 -26.20 -1.57
C ASP A 85 -12.77 -25.51 -1.69
N SER A 86 -13.60 -25.57 -0.65
CA SER A 86 -14.90 -24.90 -0.67
C SER A 86 -14.75 -23.37 -0.74
N PHE A 87 -13.74 -22.80 -0.08
CA PHE A 87 -13.42 -21.38 -0.18
C PHE A 87 -12.98 -20.98 -1.60
N THR A 88 -12.05 -21.72 -2.20
CA THR A 88 -11.52 -21.43 -3.55
C THR A 88 -12.51 -21.71 -4.68
N SER A 89 -13.61 -22.41 -4.41
CA SER A 89 -14.71 -22.57 -5.35
C SER A 89 -15.66 -21.35 -5.42
N ILE A 90 -15.56 -20.40 -4.48
CA ILE A 90 -16.35 -19.16 -4.53
C ILE A 90 -15.93 -18.34 -5.76
N PRO A 91 -16.85 -17.92 -6.64
CA PRO A 91 -16.49 -17.06 -7.77
C PRO A 91 -15.83 -15.75 -7.33
N LEU A 92 -14.83 -15.29 -8.09
CA LEU A 92 -14.15 -14.02 -7.83
C LEU A 92 -15.15 -12.85 -7.84
N LEU A 93 -14.97 -11.91 -6.92
CA LEU A 93 -15.66 -10.64 -6.91
C LEU A 93 -14.87 -9.64 -7.75
N THR A 94 -15.50 -9.07 -8.77
CA THR A 94 -14.86 -8.05 -9.61
C THR A 94 -15.18 -6.65 -9.13
N ARG A 95 -14.33 -5.68 -9.50
CA ARG A 95 -14.61 -4.26 -9.24
C ARG A 95 -15.92 -3.80 -9.89
N ALA A 96 -16.24 -4.33 -11.08
CA ALA A 96 -17.47 -3.99 -11.80
C ALA A 96 -18.71 -4.43 -11.00
N GLU A 97 -18.68 -5.64 -10.44
CA GLU A 97 -19.76 -6.14 -9.58
C GLU A 97 -19.90 -5.31 -8.31
N LEU A 98 -18.80 -4.98 -7.63
CA LEU A 98 -18.83 -4.10 -6.44
C LEU A 98 -19.51 -2.75 -6.71
N MET A 99 -19.37 -2.22 -7.92
CA MET A 99 -19.99 -0.97 -8.31
C MET A 99 -21.45 -1.14 -8.73
N GLN A 100 -21.74 -2.13 -9.59
CA GLN A 100 -23.07 -2.35 -10.16
C GLN A 100 -24.06 -2.92 -9.13
N GLN A 101 -23.56 -3.63 -8.11
CA GLN A 101 -24.34 -4.26 -7.06
C GLN A 101 -24.23 -3.53 -5.72
N ALA A 102 -23.84 -2.25 -5.72
CA ALA A 102 -23.65 -1.49 -4.47
C ALA A 102 -24.86 -1.60 -3.54
N ASP A 103 -26.08 -1.50 -4.06
CA ASP A 103 -27.31 -1.58 -3.25
C ASP A 103 -27.61 -3.00 -2.70
N ASN A 104 -27.04 -4.04 -3.31
CA ASN A 104 -27.30 -5.45 -2.98
C ASN A 104 -26.16 -6.11 -2.22
N ILE A 105 -24.95 -5.55 -2.27
CA ILE A 105 -23.76 -6.15 -1.66
C ILE A 105 -23.64 -5.81 -0.18
N TYR A 106 -24.15 -4.65 0.25
CA TYR A 106 -24.15 -4.25 1.65
C TYR A 106 -25.00 -5.18 2.52
N CYS A 107 -24.51 -5.47 3.71
CA CYS A 107 -25.30 -6.15 4.73
C CYS A 107 -26.31 -5.17 5.35
N ARG A 108 -27.57 -5.60 5.44
CA ARG A 108 -28.65 -4.80 6.05
C ARG A 108 -28.51 -4.61 7.56
N ALA A 109 -27.67 -5.41 8.21
CA ALA A 109 -27.36 -5.33 9.63
C ALA A 109 -25.90 -5.75 9.84
N VAL A 110 -25.28 -5.23 10.89
CA VAL A 110 -23.92 -5.63 11.33
C VAL A 110 -23.98 -6.14 12.78
N PRO A 111 -23.02 -6.96 13.24
CA PRO A 111 -22.98 -7.37 14.64
C PRO A 111 -22.85 -6.16 15.57
N GLY A 112 -23.66 -6.10 16.64
CA GLY A 112 -23.68 -4.96 17.57
C GLY A 112 -22.30 -4.50 18.08
N PRO A 113 -21.40 -5.42 18.50
CA PRO A 113 -20.05 -5.05 18.97
C PRO A 113 -19.15 -4.40 17.91
N HIS A 114 -19.52 -4.43 16.62
CA HIS A 114 -18.72 -3.83 15.55
C HIS A 114 -18.85 -2.30 15.48
N GLY A 115 -19.83 -1.72 16.18
CA GLY A 115 -20.01 -0.28 16.30
C GLY A 115 -20.67 0.36 15.06
N ALA A 116 -20.55 1.69 14.97
CA ALA A 116 -21.15 2.48 13.91
C ALA A 116 -20.60 2.12 12.52
N VAL A 117 -21.43 2.33 11.48
CA VAL A 117 -21.09 2.08 10.08
C VAL A 117 -20.82 3.41 9.38
N HIS A 118 -19.71 3.49 8.65
CA HIS A 118 -19.32 4.64 7.83
C HIS A 118 -18.99 4.19 6.41
N LYS A 119 -19.27 5.05 5.43
CA LYS A 119 -18.93 4.79 4.02
C LYS A 119 -17.59 5.43 3.67
N ILE A 120 -16.72 4.66 3.04
CA ILE A 120 -15.44 5.11 2.50
C ILE A 120 -15.50 5.03 0.99
N GLN A 121 -14.95 6.03 0.32
CA GLN A 121 -14.89 6.13 -1.14
C GLN A 121 -13.46 6.02 -1.62
N THR A 122 -13.22 5.19 -2.64
CA THR A 122 -11.90 5.10 -3.27
C THR A 122 -11.65 6.34 -4.12
N SER A 123 -10.43 6.89 -4.13
CA SER A 123 -10.06 8.07 -4.94
C SER A 123 -10.08 7.86 -6.46
N GLY A 124 -10.52 6.69 -6.96
CA GLY A 124 -10.90 6.45 -8.34
C GLY A 124 -9.88 6.95 -9.37
N SER A 125 -8.80 6.21 -9.61
CA SER A 125 -7.79 6.58 -10.61
C SER A 125 -8.31 6.62 -12.07
N THR A 126 -9.55 6.17 -12.31
CA THR A 126 -10.26 6.21 -13.59
C THR A 126 -11.58 6.98 -13.51
N GLY A 127 -11.83 7.74 -12.43
CA GLY A 127 -13.10 8.43 -12.19
C GLY A 127 -14.24 7.54 -11.65
N GLN A 128 -14.04 6.22 -11.62
CA GLN A 128 -15.00 5.24 -11.08
C GLN A 128 -14.70 4.91 -9.61
N VAL A 129 -15.54 5.45 -8.72
CA VAL A 129 -15.41 5.35 -7.26
C VAL A 129 -16.12 4.09 -6.76
N VAL A 130 -15.40 3.20 -6.09
CA VAL A 130 -16.02 2.13 -5.28
C VAL A 130 -16.33 2.71 -3.91
N THR A 131 -17.54 2.44 -3.41
CA THR A 131 -17.96 2.82 -2.07
C THR A 131 -18.07 1.56 -1.21
N VAL A 132 -17.35 1.51 -0.10
CA VAL A 132 -17.38 0.40 0.86
C VAL A 132 -17.88 0.93 2.20
N ALA A 133 -18.90 0.29 2.77
CA ALA A 133 -19.27 0.51 4.16
C ALA A 133 -18.35 -0.29 5.08
N LYS A 134 -17.83 0.35 6.13
CA LYS A 134 -16.97 -0.24 7.16
C LYS A 134 -17.50 0.11 8.54
N THR A 135 -17.21 -0.72 9.53
CA THR A 135 -17.60 -0.46 10.92
C THR A 135 -16.46 0.18 11.73
N GLU A 136 -16.75 0.69 12.92
CA GLU A 136 -15.72 1.14 13.89
C GLU A 136 -14.68 0.06 14.20
N PHE A 137 -15.09 -1.22 14.20
CA PHE A 137 -14.17 -2.33 14.36
C PHE A 137 -13.14 -2.44 13.22
N ASN A 138 -13.53 -2.17 11.97
CA ASN A 138 -12.56 -2.11 10.86
C ASN A 138 -11.56 -0.96 11.06
N GLN A 139 -12.00 0.19 11.57
CA GLN A 139 -11.11 1.31 11.91
C GLN A 139 -10.15 0.92 13.03
N LEU A 140 -10.62 0.20 14.05
CA LEU A 140 -9.79 -0.28 15.14
C LEU A 140 -8.73 -1.29 14.66
N LEU A 141 -9.07 -2.21 13.75
CA LEU A 141 -8.11 -3.12 13.12
C LEU A 141 -7.04 -2.36 12.34
N TRP A 142 -7.43 -1.34 11.57
CA TRP A 142 -6.47 -0.50 10.85
C TRP A 142 -5.52 0.23 11.80
N LEU A 143 -6.02 0.76 12.92
CA LEU A 143 -5.21 1.36 13.98
C LEU A 143 -4.23 0.35 14.59
N ALA A 144 -4.68 -0.88 14.86
CA ALA A 144 -3.82 -1.93 15.41
C ALA A 144 -2.70 -2.32 14.45
N LEU A 145 -3.00 -2.50 13.16
CA LEU A 145 -2.01 -2.83 12.13
C LEU A 145 -1.04 -1.67 11.88
N ALA A 146 -1.52 -0.43 11.88
CA ALA A 146 -0.66 0.75 11.77
C ALA A 146 0.30 0.86 12.97
N MET A 147 -0.18 0.59 14.19
CA MET A 147 0.68 0.58 15.37
C MET A 147 1.67 -0.59 15.35
N ARG A 148 1.24 -1.77 14.90
CA ARG A 148 2.10 -2.94 14.70
C ARG A 148 3.29 -2.63 13.80
N GLU A 149 3.06 -1.88 12.71
CA GLU A 149 4.12 -1.44 11.81
C GLU A 149 5.13 -0.53 12.53
N HIS A 150 4.68 0.43 13.35
CA HIS A 150 5.61 1.22 14.18
C HIS A 150 6.42 0.37 15.16
N LEU A 151 5.80 -0.64 15.78
CA LEU A 151 6.45 -1.53 16.73
C LEU A 151 7.45 -2.47 16.05
N TRP A 152 7.13 -3.02 14.88
CA TRP A 152 8.04 -3.88 14.12
C TRP A 152 9.33 -3.16 13.75
N HIS A 153 9.24 -1.88 13.38
CA HIS A 153 10.39 -1.06 13.03
C HIS A 153 11.03 -0.35 14.24
N GLU A 154 10.65 -0.73 15.46
CA GLU A 154 11.25 -0.24 16.72
C GLU A 154 11.41 1.29 16.77
N ARG A 155 10.40 2.01 16.28
CA ARG A 155 10.49 3.47 16.16
C ARG A 155 10.51 4.14 17.53
N ASP A 156 11.45 5.05 17.67
CA ASP A 156 11.48 6.00 18.78
C ASP A 156 10.32 7.01 18.67
N PHE A 157 9.26 6.77 19.44
CA PHE A 157 8.06 7.62 19.47
C PHE A 157 8.27 9.00 20.09
N SER A 158 9.39 9.27 20.77
CA SER A 158 9.70 10.60 21.30
C SER A 158 10.18 11.58 20.24
N SER A 159 10.55 11.06 19.06
CA SER A 159 11.09 11.84 17.96
C SER A 159 10.02 12.54 17.11
N THR A 160 10.48 13.42 16.22
CA THR A 160 9.63 14.19 15.30
C THR A 160 9.19 13.35 14.09
N LEU A 161 7.90 13.43 13.75
CA LEU A 161 7.30 12.83 12.54
C LEU A 161 6.78 13.91 11.58
N ALA A 162 7.30 13.94 10.37
CA ALA A 162 6.77 14.73 9.27
C ALA A 162 5.82 13.90 8.39
N VAL A 163 4.75 14.52 7.89
CA VAL A 163 3.77 13.90 6.99
C VAL A 163 3.52 14.80 5.79
N ILE A 164 3.74 14.30 4.57
CA ILE A 164 3.39 15.00 3.34
C ILE A 164 2.40 14.14 2.56
N LYS A 165 1.11 14.51 2.59
CA LYS A 165 0.02 13.72 1.97
C LYS A 165 -1.05 14.61 1.33
N ALA A 166 -1.76 14.06 0.34
CA ALA A 166 -2.77 14.79 -0.45
C ALA A 166 -3.96 15.35 0.34
N LEU A 167 -4.37 14.69 1.44
CA LEU A 167 -5.52 15.11 2.25
C LEU A 167 -5.12 15.85 3.54
N THR A 168 -3.88 16.35 3.61
CA THR A 168 -3.43 17.18 4.74
C THR A 168 -3.90 18.62 4.51
N PRO A 169 -4.58 19.26 5.48
CA PRO A 169 -4.95 20.66 5.35
C PRO A 169 -3.70 21.56 5.31
N THR A 170 -3.74 22.60 4.48
CA THR A 170 -2.73 23.66 4.46
C THR A 170 -2.83 24.47 5.77
N LEU A 171 -1.70 24.74 6.41
CA LEU A 171 -1.62 25.49 7.66
C LEU A 171 -0.83 26.79 7.40
N ASP A 172 -1.29 27.90 7.98
CA ASP A 172 -0.78 29.26 7.67
C ASP A 172 0.69 29.48 8.11
N ASP A 173 1.16 28.77 9.15
CA ASP A 173 2.60 28.56 9.41
C ASP A 173 2.90 27.05 9.61
N PRO A 174 3.71 26.43 8.72
CA PRO A 174 4.12 25.03 8.80
C PRO A 174 4.82 24.57 10.09
N VAL A 175 5.42 25.49 10.86
CA VAL A 175 6.13 25.19 12.12
C VAL A 175 5.23 25.37 13.33
N ASP A 176 4.31 26.34 13.31
CA ASP A 176 3.47 26.63 14.48
C ASP A 176 2.27 25.68 14.63
N ALA A 177 1.91 24.96 13.57
CA ALA A 177 0.79 24.02 13.59
C ALA A 177 1.16 22.59 14.01
N ALA A 178 2.20 22.45 14.85
CA ALA A 178 2.58 21.18 15.47
C ALA A 178 1.36 20.53 16.14
N ARG A 179 1.07 19.27 15.81
CA ARG A 179 0.08 18.50 16.59
C ARG A 179 0.73 18.06 17.90
N LEU A 180 -0.09 17.94 18.95
CA LEU A 180 0.29 17.44 20.29
C LEU A 180 0.80 15.98 20.30
N GLY A 181 1.12 15.40 19.15
CA GLY A 181 1.64 14.05 18.98
C GLY A 181 1.47 13.54 17.55
N TRP A 182 1.86 12.29 17.31
CA TRP A 182 1.77 11.59 16.02
C TRP A 182 0.33 11.23 15.61
N GLY A 183 -0.65 11.53 16.46
CA GLY A 183 -2.05 11.14 16.29
C GLY A 183 -2.29 9.66 16.52
N HIS A 184 -3.51 9.20 16.21
CA HIS A 184 -3.88 7.79 16.32
C HIS A 184 -3.14 6.96 15.26
N PRO A 185 -2.68 5.74 15.59
CA PRO A 185 -2.92 5.02 16.85
C PRO A 185 -1.96 5.39 18.00
N ALA A 186 -0.80 5.99 17.73
CA ALA A 186 0.26 6.14 18.72
C ALA A 186 -0.19 6.92 19.97
N THR A 187 -0.89 8.05 19.79
CA THR A 187 -1.34 8.88 20.91
C THR A 187 -2.48 8.29 21.74
N LEU A 188 -3.07 7.16 21.32
CA LEU A 188 -4.03 6.41 22.15
C LEU A 188 -3.33 5.59 23.24
N LEU A 189 -2.08 5.20 23.01
CA LEU A 189 -1.35 4.27 23.88
C LEU A 189 -0.24 4.95 24.67
N LEU A 190 0.39 5.97 24.10
CA LEU A 190 1.52 6.67 24.71
C LEU A 190 1.60 8.14 24.28
N ARG A 191 2.39 8.91 25.03
CA ARG A 191 2.79 10.26 24.61
C ARG A 191 3.90 10.15 23.57
N THR A 192 3.78 10.89 22.48
CA THR A 192 4.78 10.92 21.41
C THR A 192 5.44 12.30 21.31
N GLY A 193 6.53 12.38 20.54
CA GLY A 193 7.07 13.64 20.04
C GLY A 193 6.09 14.35 19.09
N PRO A 194 6.47 15.54 18.61
CA PRO A 194 5.61 16.35 17.75
C PRO A 194 5.44 15.69 16.38
N SER A 195 4.30 15.99 15.74
CA SER A 195 4.11 15.69 14.34
C SER A 195 3.66 16.91 13.57
N TYR A 196 4.25 17.08 12.40
CA TYR A 196 3.99 18.18 11.48
C TYR A 196 3.52 17.62 10.16
N ALA A 197 2.59 18.31 9.51
CA ALA A 197 2.01 17.83 8.27
C ALA A 197 1.87 18.95 7.25
N GLN A 198 2.16 18.64 6.00
CA GLN A 198 1.96 19.52 4.84
C GLN A 198 1.15 18.83 3.74
N PRO A 199 0.39 19.59 2.94
CA PRO A 199 -0.29 19.05 1.77
C PRO A 199 0.74 18.61 0.73
N LEU A 200 0.43 17.52 0.01
CA LEU A 200 1.24 17.08 -1.14
C LEU A 200 1.34 18.15 -2.24
N ALA A 201 0.36 19.04 -2.33
CA ALA A 201 0.33 20.14 -3.30
C ALA A 201 1.30 21.29 -2.98
N MET A 202 1.94 21.28 -1.79
CA MET A 202 3.02 22.22 -1.48
C MET A 202 4.17 22.02 -2.48
N ASP A 203 4.75 23.11 -2.97
CA ASP A 203 5.90 23.05 -3.87
C ASP A 203 7.06 22.25 -3.25
N VAL A 204 7.76 21.45 -4.06
CA VAL A 204 8.77 20.50 -3.55
C VAL A 204 9.98 21.24 -2.94
N ALA A 205 10.38 22.40 -3.46
CA ALA A 205 11.45 23.18 -2.84
C ALA A 205 11.00 23.75 -1.49
N GLN A 206 9.74 24.20 -1.37
CA GLN A 206 9.17 24.58 -0.09
C GLN A 206 9.07 23.40 0.89
N GLN A 207 8.71 22.20 0.41
CA GLN A 207 8.72 20.99 1.23
C GLN A 207 10.13 20.68 1.75
N ALA A 208 11.16 20.74 0.88
CA ALA A 208 12.55 20.49 1.27
C ALA A 208 13.04 21.50 2.32
N ALA A 209 12.81 22.79 2.12
CA ALA A 209 13.13 23.84 3.08
C ALA A 209 12.38 23.66 4.41
N TRP A 210 11.11 23.26 4.37
CA TRP A 210 10.32 22.96 5.56
C TRP A 210 10.87 21.75 6.33
N LEU A 211 11.21 20.66 5.64
CA LEU A 211 11.81 19.47 6.24
C LEU A 211 13.16 19.80 6.91
N ALA A 212 14.01 20.59 6.24
CA ALA A 212 15.29 21.02 6.82
C ALA A 212 15.09 21.86 8.10
N ARG A 213 14.02 22.67 8.15
CA ARG A 213 13.69 23.51 9.32
C ARG A 213 13.16 22.73 10.52
N ILE A 214 12.32 21.72 10.31
CA ILE A 214 11.72 20.92 11.42
C ILE A 214 12.58 19.72 11.83
N ASP A 215 13.59 19.38 11.00
CA ASP A 215 14.54 18.29 11.20
C ASP A 215 13.90 16.96 11.68
N PRO A 216 12.99 16.36 10.91
CA PRO A 216 12.21 15.22 11.37
C PRO A 216 13.06 13.95 11.32
N LYS A 217 12.87 13.05 12.29
CA LYS A 217 13.51 11.72 12.26
C LYS A 217 12.79 10.78 11.28
N TYR A 218 11.48 10.94 11.16
CA TYR A 218 10.63 10.13 10.29
C TYR A 218 9.84 11.00 9.33
N LEU A 219 9.72 10.55 8.08
CA LEU A 219 8.84 11.16 7.07
C LEU A 219 7.82 10.13 6.57
N LEU A 220 6.56 10.50 6.43
CA LEU A 220 5.54 9.73 5.72
C LEU A 220 5.15 10.47 4.44
N THR A 221 5.36 9.85 3.28
CA THR A 221 5.06 10.45 1.97
C THR A 221 4.76 9.40 0.89
N TYR A 222 4.66 9.81 -0.38
CA TYR A 222 4.49 8.94 -1.54
C TYR A 222 5.84 8.69 -2.23
N PRO A 223 6.07 7.51 -2.85
CA PRO A 223 7.25 7.24 -3.67
C PRO A 223 7.58 8.34 -4.68
N SER A 224 6.60 8.86 -5.43
CA SER A 224 6.86 9.93 -6.41
C SER A 224 7.35 11.23 -5.76
N ASN A 225 6.78 11.60 -4.60
CA ASN A 225 7.17 12.79 -3.86
C ASN A 225 8.56 12.63 -3.23
N LEU A 226 8.86 11.42 -2.75
CA LEU A 226 10.21 11.08 -2.30
C LEU A 226 11.21 11.24 -3.45
N GLY A 227 10.88 10.75 -4.65
CA GLY A 227 11.70 10.96 -5.84
C GLY A 227 12.05 12.43 -6.06
N ALA A 228 11.04 13.31 -6.06
CA ALA A 228 11.23 14.74 -6.24
C ALA A 228 12.04 15.41 -5.11
N LEU A 229 11.85 14.99 -3.85
CA LEU A 229 12.65 15.48 -2.73
C LEU A 229 14.12 15.08 -2.84
N LEU A 230 14.39 13.84 -3.25
CA LEU A 230 15.76 13.37 -3.46
C LEU A 230 16.45 14.15 -4.58
N ASP A 231 15.73 14.55 -5.63
CA ASP A 231 16.28 15.38 -6.72
C ASP A 231 16.80 16.69 -6.15
N ARG A 232 16.00 17.32 -5.30
CA ARG A 232 16.34 18.59 -4.64
C ARG A 232 17.57 18.45 -3.75
N TYR A 233 17.66 17.35 -2.99
CA TYR A 233 18.82 17.07 -2.13
C TYR A 233 20.11 16.81 -2.92
N GLU A 234 20.01 16.08 -4.04
CA GLU A 234 21.14 15.85 -4.94
C GLU A 234 21.63 17.15 -5.62
N HIS A 235 20.74 18.13 -5.79
CA HIS A 235 21.03 19.44 -6.38
C HIS A 235 21.32 20.54 -5.34
N GLY A 236 21.68 20.16 -4.11
CA GLY A 236 22.26 21.05 -3.11
C GLY A 236 21.33 21.54 -2.01
N ASP A 237 20.05 21.14 -2.00
CA ASP A 237 19.18 21.43 -0.85
C ASP A 237 19.60 20.58 0.35
N ALA A 238 19.49 21.14 1.56
CA ALA A 238 19.92 20.46 2.78
C ALA A 238 19.00 19.26 3.10
N VAL A 239 19.59 18.07 3.21
CA VAL A 239 18.93 16.90 3.80
C VAL A 239 18.77 17.14 5.31
N PRO A 240 17.59 16.87 5.91
CA PRO A 240 17.43 17.02 7.36
C PRO A 240 18.39 16.08 8.13
N PRO A 241 19.30 16.61 8.97
CA PRO A 241 20.33 15.81 9.63
C PRO A 241 19.82 14.65 10.50
N SER A 242 18.63 14.77 11.06
CA SER A 242 17.99 13.75 11.90
C SER A 242 17.18 12.73 11.12
N LEU A 243 16.93 12.93 9.82
CA LEU A 243 16.13 12.01 9.01
C LEU A 243 16.80 10.64 8.95
N ARG A 244 16.10 9.60 9.41
CA ARG A 244 16.60 8.22 9.43
C ARG A 244 15.73 7.27 8.64
N GLN A 245 14.42 7.51 8.57
CA GLN A 245 13.52 6.59 7.90
C GLN A 245 12.34 7.29 7.24
N ILE A 246 12.01 6.84 6.04
CA ILE A 246 10.91 7.35 5.21
C ILE A 246 9.91 6.22 5.01
N ARG A 247 8.66 6.48 5.37
CA ARG A 247 7.52 5.61 5.15
C ARG A 247 6.85 5.98 3.83
N THR A 248 6.73 5.02 2.93
CA THR A 248 6.01 5.20 1.66
C THR A 248 4.65 4.54 1.69
N VAL A 249 3.68 5.16 1.02
CA VAL A 249 2.31 4.64 0.92
C VAL A 249 1.72 4.91 -0.45
N GLY A 250 0.76 4.07 -0.86
CA GLY A 250 -0.21 4.40 -1.90
C GLY A 250 0.27 4.27 -3.35
N GLU A 251 1.56 4.09 -3.61
CA GLU A 251 2.13 3.86 -4.94
C GLU A 251 3.15 2.71 -4.88
N THR A 252 3.53 2.18 -6.05
CA THR A 252 4.60 1.19 -6.14
C THR A 252 5.94 1.88 -5.84
N LEU A 253 6.73 1.30 -4.94
CA LEU A 253 8.07 1.79 -4.64
C LEU A 253 9.08 1.30 -5.69
N HIS A 254 9.68 2.23 -6.44
CA HIS A 254 10.73 1.89 -7.40
C HIS A 254 12.05 1.51 -6.70
N PRO A 255 12.76 0.44 -7.11
CA PRO A 255 14.02 0.02 -6.47
C PRO A 255 15.09 1.11 -6.41
N GLY A 256 15.18 1.95 -7.45
CA GLY A 256 16.15 3.05 -7.52
C GLY A 256 16.03 4.05 -6.37
N LEU A 257 14.83 4.31 -5.82
CA LEU A 257 14.67 5.23 -4.68
C LEU A 257 15.42 4.74 -3.43
N ARG A 258 15.51 3.42 -3.24
CA ARG A 258 16.24 2.85 -2.09
C ARG A 258 17.75 3.09 -2.20
N GLU A 259 18.30 3.09 -3.40
CA GLU A 259 19.72 3.33 -3.65
C GLU A 259 20.08 4.78 -3.33
N ARG A 260 19.30 5.73 -3.85
CA ARG A 260 19.40 7.18 -3.56
C ARG A 260 19.40 7.50 -2.09
N CYS A 261 18.45 6.95 -1.35
CA CYS A 261 18.36 7.18 0.09
C CYS A 261 19.57 6.64 0.85
N ARG A 262 20.20 5.55 0.37
CA ARG A 262 21.44 5.05 0.96
C ARG A 262 22.61 6.00 0.69
N GLU A 263 22.76 6.46 -0.54
CA GLU A 263 23.84 7.38 -0.97
C GLU A 263 23.80 8.72 -0.25
N LEU A 264 22.61 9.29 -0.03
CA LEU A 264 22.45 10.61 0.61
C LEU A 264 22.67 10.61 2.13
N GLY A 265 22.55 9.48 2.82
CA GLY A 265 22.68 9.47 4.29
C GLY A 265 22.24 8.20 5.01
N SER A 266 22.24 7.04 4.34
CA SER A 266 21.75 5.79 4.93
C SER A 266 20.31 5.88 5.47
N ILE A 267 19.45 6.62 4.76
CA ILE A 267 18.03 6.75 5.10
C ILE A 267 17.31 5.46 4.69
N GLU A 268 16.60 4.84 5.62
CA GLU A 268 15.85 3.62 5.35
C GLU A 268 14.47 3.95 4.75
N ILE A 269 14.07 3.23 3.69
CA ILE A 269 12.68 3.29 3.21
C ILE A 269 11.92 2.09 3.78
N VAL A 270 10.80 2.37 4.44
CA VAL A 270 9.83 1.36 4.89
C VAL A 270 8.56 1.51 4.09
N ASP A 271 8.12 0.42 3.49
CA ASP A 271 6.96 0.41 2.62
C ASP A 271 5.80 -0.42 3.19
N MET A 272 4.58 -0.13 2.74
CA MET A 272 3.39 -0.89 3.12
C MET A 272 2.42 -1.02 1.97
N TYR A 273 1.85 -2.22 1.82
CA TYR A 273 0.85 -2.49 0.80
C TYR A 273 -0.55 -2.37 1.39
N SER A 274 -1.40 -1.55 0.77
CA SER A 274 -2.75 -1.27 1.28
C SER A 274 -3.71 -0.83 0.18
N SER A 275 -5.00 -0.90 0.49
CA SER A 275 -6.07 -0.32 -0.33
C SER A 275 -7.14 0.35 0.51
N GLN A 276 -7.96 1.19 -0.13
CA GLN A 276 -9.10 1.82 0.53
C GLN A 276 -10.19 0.78 0.85
N GLU A 277 -10.41 -0.17 -0.06
CA GLU A 277 -11.42 -1.23 0.06
C GLU A 277 -11.16 -2.11 1.29
N VAL A 278 -9.92 -2.58 1.50
CA VAL A 278 -9.62 -3.61 2.52
C VAL A 278 -8.66 -3.16 3.64
N GLY A 279 -8.07 -1.96 3.53
CA GLY A 279 -7.13 -1.46 4.54
C GLY A 279 -5.69 -1.94 4.30
N LEU A 280 -4.95 -2.20 5.38
CA LEU A 280 -3.55 -2.66 5.32
C LEU A 280 -3.49 -4.13 4.93
N ILE A 281 -2.80 -4.43 3.81
CA ILE A 281 -2.70 -5.77 3.24
C ILE A 281 -1.42 -6.47 3.72
N ALA A 282 -0.29 -5.78 3.57
CA ALA A 282 1.00 -6.30 3.99
C ALA A 282 1.93 -5.21 4.52
N LEU A 283 2.76 -5.56 5.51
CA LEU A 283 3.73 -4.68 6.15
C LEU A 283 5.14 -5.17 5.85
N GLN A 284 6.05 -4.27 5.49
CA GLN A 284 7.44 -4.64 5.23
C GLN A 284 8.12 -5.16 6.50
N CYS A 285 8.91 -6.21 6.35
CA CYS A 285 9.70 -6.80 7.41
C CYS A 285 10.99 -6.00 7.61
N PRO A 286 11.32 -5.56 8.83
CA PRO A 286 12.57 -4.84 9.12
C PRO A 286 13.83 -5.71 8.93
N VAL A 287 13.69 -7.05 8.95
CA VAL A 287 14.83 -7.98 8.86
C VAL A 287 15.14 -8.36 7.41
N SER A 288 14.12 -8.75 6.64
CA SER A 288 14.32 -9.29 5.29
C SER A 288 13.90 -8.34 4.16
N GLY A 289 13.14 -7.28 4.47
CA GLY A 289 12.50 -6.44 3.46
C GLY A 289 11.28 -7.05 2.76
N LEU A 290 10.95 -8.33 3.00
CA LEU A 290 9.73 -8.97 2.48
C LEU A 290 8.48 -8.35 3.10
N TYR A 291 7.34 -8.43 2.41
CA TYR A 291 6.07 -7.88 2.90
C TYR A 291 5.26 -8.99 3.57
N HIS A 292 5.10 -8.95 4.90
CA HIS A 292 4.24 -9.89 5.61
C HIS A 292 2.77 -9.54 5.45
N ILE A 293 1.99 -10.46 4.88
CA ILE A 293 0.53 -10.37 4.76
C ILE A 293 -0.09 -10.39 6.15
N GLN A 294 -0.95 -9.42 6.44
CA GLN A 294 -1.67 -9.29 7.71
C GLN A 294 -2.84 -10.29 7.76
N SER A 295 -2.47 -11.56 7.91
CA SER A 295 -3.34 -12.73 7.72
C SER A 295 -4.42 -12.86 8.79
N GLU A 296 -4.25 -12.19 9.93
CA GLU A 296 -5.26 -12.10 10.96
C GLU A 296 -6.49 -11.29 10.51
N SER A 297 -6.29 -10.35 9.58
CA SER A 297 -7.35 -9.50 9.03
C SER A 297 -7.85 -9.92 7.65
N LEU A 298 -6.99 -10.53 6.84
CA LEU A 298 -7.27 -10.81 5.43
C LEU A 298 -6.86 -12.23 5.05
N ILE A 299 -7.58 -12.83 4.11
CA ILE A 299 -7.04 -13.92 3.27
C ILE A 299 -6.56 -13.27 1.97
N VAL A 300 -5.30 -13.50 1.61
CA VAL A 300 -4.71 -13.01 0.37
C VAL A 300 -4.29 -14.21 -0.47
N GLU A 301 -4.85 -14.30 -1.66
CA GLU A 301 -4.48 -15.25 -2.70
C GLU A 301 -3.67 -14.50 -3.78
N VAL A 302 -2.68 -15.16 -4.36
CA VAL A 302 -1.94 -14.66 -5.53
C VAL A 302 -2.17 -15.70 -6.61
N LEU A 303 -2.97 -15.36 -7.61
CA LEU A 303 -3.46 -16.32 -8.60
C LEU A 303 -2.81 -16.11 -9.96
N ASP A 304 -2.38 -17.19 -10.60
CA ASP A 304 -1.95 -17.18 -12.01
C ASP A 304 -3.13 -16.85 -12.94
N GLU A 305 -2.90 -16.85 -14.26
CA GLU A 305 -3.94 -16.55 -15.25
C GLU A 305 -5.05 -17.62 -15.29
N ASP A 306 -4.74 -18.87 -14.94
CA ASP A 306 -5.69 -19.98 -14.85
C ASP A 306 -6.47 -20.03 -13.53
N GLY A 307 -6.16 -19.13 -12.59
CA GLY A 307 -6.82 -19.04 -11.28
C GLY A 307 -6.24 -19.98 -10.22
N ARG A 308 -5.04 -20.53 -10.43
CA ARG A 308 -4.32 -21.37 -9.45
C ARG A 308 -3.41 -20.52 -8.57
N GLN A 309 -3.20 -20.96 -7.33
CA GLN A 309 -2.33 -20.28 -6.39
C GLN A 309 -0.86 -20.34 -6.83
N CYS A 310 -0.24 -19.17 -6.94
CA CYS A 310 1.18 -19.00 -7.23
C CYS A 310 2.09 -19.51 -6.10
N GLN A 311 3.24 -20.06 -6.48
CA GLN A 311 4.34 -20.49 -5.63
C GLN A 311 5.35 -19.35 -5.39
N PRO A 312 6.23 -19.45 -4.38
CA PRO A 312 7.28 -18.45 -4.16
C PRO A 312 8.10 -18.16 -5.42
N GLY A 313 8.27 -16.88 -5.74
CA GLY A 313 8.93 -16.38 -6.95
C GLY A 313 8.00 -16.18 -8.15
N GLU A 314 6.77 -16.71 -8.11
CA GLU A 314 5.78 -16.52 -9.16
C GLU A 314 4.98 -15.24 -8.94
N ILE A 315 4.58 -14.61 -10.05
CA ILE A 315 3.79 -13.39 -10.10
C ILE A 315 2.36 -13.74 -10.48
N GLY A 316 1.40 -13.18 -9.76
CA GLY A 316 -0.02 -13.38 -10.05
C GLY A 316 -0.89 -12.22 -9.60
N ARG A 317 -2.17 -12.33 -9.91
CA ARG A 317 -3.25 -11.40 -9.52
C ARG A 317 -3.50 -11.51 -8.03
N VAL A 318 -3.55 -10.36 -7.35
CA VAL A 318 -3.89 -10.30 -5.93
C VAL A 318 -5.41 -10.38 -5.77
N VAL A 319 -5.86 -11.39 -5.03
CA VAL A 319 -7.27 -11.60 -4.67
C VAL A 319 -7.39 -11.58 -3.15
N ILE A 320 -8.35 -10.82 -2.63
CA ILE A 320 -8.45 -10.53 -1.19
C ILE A 320 -9.83 -10.85 -0.65
N THR A 321 -9.86 -11.50 0.52
CA THR A 321 -11.04 -11.58 1.39
C THR A 321 -10.79 -10.82 2.69
N ASP A 322 -11.62 -9.83 2.99
CA ASP A 322 -11.62 -9.11 4.27
C ASP A 322 -12.43 -9.91 5.29
N LEU A 323 -11.77 -10.42 6.33
CA LEU A 323 -12.39 -11.33 7.31
C LEU A 323 -13.27 -10.63 8.34
N HIS A 324 -13.25 -9.28 8.38
CA HIS A 324 -13.86 -8.50 9.46
C HIS A 324 -14.79 -7.38 8.96
N ASN A 325 -14.94 -7.19 7.65
CA ASN A 325 -15.93 -6.27 7.11
C ASN A 325 -17.32 -6.91 6.99
N PHE A 326 -18.08 -6.83 8.09
CA PHE A 326 -19.46 -7.32 8.15
C PHE A 326 -20.48 -6.33 7.56
N ALA A 327 -20.08 -5.09 7.26
CA ALA A 327 -20.96 -4.09 6.62
C ALA A 327 -20.98 -4.25 5.09
N THR A 328 -19.81 -4.49 4.49
CA THR A 328 -19.65 -4.81 3.07
C THR A 328 -18.74 -6.02 2.96
N PRO A 329 -19.26 -7.26 2.92
CA PRO A 329 -18.42 -8.42 2.77
C PRO A 329 -17.60 -8.29 1.48
N ILE A 330 -16.27 -8.34 1.59
CA ILE A 330 -15.34 -8.37 0.46
C ILE A 330 -14.77 -9.78 0.45
N ILE A 331 -15.30 -10.63 -0.43
CA ILE A 331 -14.93 -12.06 -0.50
C ILE A 331 -14.39 -12.35 -1.90
N ARG A 332 -13.17 -12.88 -1.94
CA ARG A 332 -12.38 -13.16 -3.15
C ARG A 332 -12.39 -12.02 -4.17
N TYR A 333 -12.14 -10.80 -3.71
CA TYR A 333 -12.09 -9.61 -4.54
C TYR A 333 -10.78 -9.49 -5.30
N GLU A 334 -10.84 -9.49 -6.64
CA GLU A 334 -9.70 -9.18 -7.51
C GLU A 334 -9.43 -7.67 -7.47
N ILE A 335 -8.39 -7.28 -6.74
CA ILE A 335 -8.06 -5.86 -6.52
C ILE A 335 -7.37 -5.21 -7.74
N ARG A 336 -7.06 -6.02 -8.76
CA ARG A 336 -6.39 -5.66 -10.03
C ARG A 336 -4.93 -5.25 -9.88
N ASP A 337 -4.35 -5.50 -8.72
CA ASP A 337 -2.92 -5.43 -8.50
C ASP A 337 -2.31 -6.82 -8.72
N TYR A 338 -1.01 -6.84 -9.05
CA TYR A 338 -0.20 -8.05 -9.13
C TYR A 338 0.92 -7.98 -8.10
N ALA A 339 1.28 -9.13 -7.57
CA ALA A 339 2.37 -9.27 -6.61
C ALA A 339 3.14 -10.56 -6.88
N GLU A 340 4.40 -10.58 -6.46
CA GLU A 340 5.23 -11.78 -6.44
C GLU A 340 5.14 -12.45 -5.08
N VAL A 341 4.87 -13.75 -5.05
CA VAL A 341 4.82 -14.53 -3.81
C VAL A 341 6.22 -14.62 -3.20
N GLY A 342 6.32 -14.30 -1.92
CA GLY A 342 7.58 -14.37 -1.18
C GLY A 342 7.88 -15.75 -0.61
N PRO A 343 9.15 -16.05 -0.32
CA PRO A 343 9.53 -17.23 0.44
C PRO A 343 9.23 -17.03 1.94
N THR A 344 9.35 -18.09 2.74
CA THR A 344 9.32 -17.96 4.21
C THR A 344 10.36 -16.95 4.68
N CYS A 345 9.95 -16.06 5.58
CA CYS A 345 10.80 -14.98 6.04
C CYS A 345 11.83 -15.45 7.08
N SER A 346 13.07 -14.98 6.96
CA SER A 346 14.14 -15.23 7.93
C SER A 346 13.89 -14.62 9.32
N CYS A 347 12.92 -13.71 9.45
CA CYS A 347 12.57 -13.13 10.76
C CYS A 347 11.84 -14.10 11.70
N GLY A 348 11.35 -15.23 11.19
CA GLY A 348 10.68 -16.26 11.97
C GLY A 348 9.16 -16.06 12.17
N ARG A 349 8.56 -14.96 11.69
CA ARG A 349 7.10 -14.83 11.65
C ARG A 349 6.51 -15.86 10.68
N GLY A 350 5.43 -16.54 11.08
CA GLY A 350 4.74 -17.52 10.26
C GLY A 350 3.68 -16.93 9.32
N LEU A 351 3.64 -15.60 9.20
CA LEU A 351 2.78 -14.91 8.24
C LEU A 351 3.33 -15.08 6.81
N PRO A 352 2.47 -15.42 5.81
CA PRO A 352 2.83 -15.42 4.39
C PRO A 352 3.44 -14.09 3.94
N THR A 353 4.25 -14.14 2.89
CA THR A 353 5.04 -13.00 2.42
C THR A 353 4.79 -12.72 0.94
N LEU A 354 5.01 -11.46 0.55
CA LEU A 354 5.20 -11.04 -0.83
C LEU A 354 6.62 -10.52 -1.00
N SER A 355 7.27 -10.83 -2.12
CA SER A 355 8.61 -10.31 -2.47
C SER A 355 8.51 -8.90 -3.05
N ARG A 356 7.54 -8.69 -3.94
CA ARG A 356 7.36 -7.43 -4.69
C ARG A 356 5.89 -7.15 -4.93
N ILE A 357 5.54 -5.86 -4.89
CA ILE A 357 4.26 -5.34 -5.35
C ILE A 357 4.49 -4.77 -6.75
N MET A 358 3.94 -5.42 -7.77
CA MET A 358 4.20 -5.03 -9.17
C MET A 358 3.41 -3.76 -9.55
N GLY A 359 2.19 -3.61 -9.00
CA GLY A 359 1.26 -2.54 -9.34
C GLY A 359 0.06 -3.09 -10.14
N ARG A 360 -0.56 -2.27 -10.98
CA ARG A 360 -1.82 -2.62 -11.69
C ARG A 360 -1.62 -3.18 -13.08
N ARG A 361 -2.49 -4.09 -13.53
CA ARG A 361 -2.42 -4.71 -14.88
C ARG A 361 -2.29 -3.69 -16.01
N ARG A 362 -2.93 -2.53 -15.90
CA ARG A 362 -2.86 -1.45 -16.91
C ARG A 362 -1.46 -0.83 -17.02
N ASN A 363 -0.59 -1.08 -16.04
CA ASN A 363 0.78 -0.61 -16.03
C ASN A 363 1.71 -1.64 -16.69
N MET A 364 1.18 -2.71 -17.30
CA MET A 364 1.97 -3.66 -18.09
C MET A 364 2.09 -3.20 -19.53
N VAL A 365 3.28 -3.31 -20.11
CA VAL A 365 3.46 -3.23 -21.56
C VAL A 365 2.89 -4.49 -22.21
N VAL A 366 2.21 -4.32 -23.35
CA VAL A 366 1.66 -5.41 -24.17
C VAL A 366 2.56 -5.63 -25.39
N PHE A 367 2.99 -6.86 -25.62
CA PHE A 367 3.88 -7.22 -26.73
C PHE A 367 3.06 -7.64 -27.96
N PRO A 368 3.64 -7.57 -29.18
CA PRO A 368 2.97 -8.01 -30.40
C PRO A 368 2.52 -9.48 -30.39
N ASP A 369 3.22 -10.32 -29.63
CA ASP A 369 2.89 -11.74 -29.43
C ASP A 369 1.82 -11.98 -28.34
N GLY A 370 1.26 -10.92 -27.77
CA GLY A 370 0.24 -10.97 -26.72
C GLY A 370 0.79 -11.15 -25.29
N ARG A 371 2.10 -11.36 -25.12
CA ARG A 371 2.71 -11.35 -23.78
C ARG A 371 2.56 -9.97 -23.14
N ARG A 372 2.60 -9.95 -21.81
CA ARG A 372 2.58 -8.71 -21.03
C ARG A 372 3.70 -8.73 -20.00
N HIS A 373 4.30 -7.58 -19.74
CA HIS A 373 5.37 -7.43 -18.74
C HIS A 373 5.21 -6.14 -17.96
N TRP A 374 5.59 -6.12 -16.68
CA TRP A 374 5.72 -4.86 -15.94
C TRP A 374 7.00 -4.16 -16.34
N PRO A 375 6.93 -3.02 -17.04
CA PRO A 375 8.12 -2.39 -17.52
C PRO A 375 8.71 -1.54 -16.39
N LEU A 376 9.96 -1.81 -16.01
CA LEU A 376 10.72 -0.98 -15.08
C LEU A 376 11.47 0.08 -15.90
N ILE A 377 10.72 1.02 -16.47
CA ILE A 377 11.28 2.11 -17.30
C ILE A 377 11.66 3.27 -16.40
N GLY A 378 12.69 4.04 -16.79
CA GLY A 378 12.96 5.37 -16.23
C GLY A 378 13.52 5.39 -14.82
N ALA A 379 14.43 4.46 -14.55
CA ALA A 379 15.33 4.52 -13.41
C ALA A 379 16.32 5.70 -13.51
N HIS A 380 17.25 5.75 -12.55
CA HIS A 380 18.47 6.56 -12.58
C HIS A 380 19.15 6.69 -13.95
N SER A 381 19.10 5.63 -14.75
CA SER A 381 19.70 5.58 -16.08
C SER A 381 19.20 6.66 -17.04
N TYR A 382 17.96 7.15 -16.89
CA TYR A 382 17.47 8.25 -17.73
C TYR A 382 18.15 9.58 -17.38
N ARG A 383 18.44 9.78 -16.09
CA ARG A 383 19.12 10.98 -15.59
C ARG A 383 20.60 11.03 -15.94
N GLU A 384 21.22 9.88 -16.20
CA GLU A 384 22.57 9.83 -16.76
C GLU A 384 22.65 10.42 -18.18
N VAL A 385 21.51 10.52 -18.88
CA VAL A 385 21.45 11.00 -20.28
C VAL A 385 21.12 12.50 -20.35
N ALA A 386 20.19 12.94 -19.51
CA ALA A 386 19.75 14.33 -19.46
C ALA A 386 19.10 14.64 -18.12
N ASP A 387 19.00 15.92 -17.78
CA ASP A 387 18.31 16.39 -16.58
C ASP A 387 16.80 16.26 -16.72
N ILE A 388 16.31 15.03 -16.52
CA ILE A 388 14.89 14.66 -16.63
C ILE A 388 14.26 14.72 -15.26
N LEU A 389 13.36 15.69 -15.09
CA LEU A 389 12.64 15.94 -13.85
C LEU A 389 11.53 14.91 -13.61
N GLN A 390 10.77 14.58 -14.67
CA GLN A 390 9.75 13.54 -14.64
C GLN A 390 9.65 12.83 -15.99
N TYR A 391 9.16 11.60 -15.98
CA TYR A 391 8.83 10.88 -17.19
C TYR A 391 7.54 10.07 -17.02
N GLN A 392 6.84 9.83 -18.13
CA GLN A 392 5.71 8.91 -18.21
C GLN A 392 5.72 8.21 -19.57
N ALA A 393 5.65 6.89 -19.57
CA ALA A 393 5.49 6.09 -20.76
C ALA A 393 4.02 5.69 -20.96
N ILE A 394 3.49 5.96 -22.14
CA ILE A 394 2.12 5.61 -22.51
C ILE A 394 2.14 4.76 -23.78
N GLN A 395 1.73 3.50 -23.67
CA GLN A 395 1.53 2.64 -24.81
C GLN A 395 0.14 2.88 -25.41
N HIS A 396 0.08 3.60 -26.52
CA HIS A 396 -1.16 3.87 -27.26
C HIS A 396 -1.54 2.67 -28.15
N SER A 397 -0.54 2.01 -28.74
CA SER A 397 -0.69 0.81 -29.57
C SER A 397 0.53 -0.11 -29.47
N LEU A 398 0.54 -1.23 -30.19
CA LEU A 398 1.71 -2.12 -30.26
C LEU A 398 2.92 -1.47 -30.97
N GLU A 399 2.71 -0.37 -31.69
CA GLU A 399 3.72 0.35 -32.48
C GLU A 399 3.90 1.81 -32.03
N ASP A 400 3.26 2.24 -30.94
CA ASP A 400 3.37 3.61 -30.44
C ASP A 400 3.44 3.61 -28.91
N ILE A 401 4.66 3.78 -28.40
CA ILE A 401 4.91 4.12 -27.01
C ILE A 401 5.38 5.57 -26.96
N GLU A 402 4.55 6.43 -26.39
CA GLU A 402 4.88 7.82 -26.10
C GLU A 402 5.67 7.90 -24.79
N ILE A 403 6.87 8.47 -24.81
CA ILE A 403 7.64 8.83 -23.62
C ILE A 403 7.53 10.34 -23.43
N ARG A 404 6.71 10.73 -22.45
CA ARG A 404 6.59 12.12 -22.00
C ARG A 404 7.72 12.44 -21.04
N LEU A 405 8.44 13.53 -21.28
CA LEU A 405 9.56 13.97 -20.47
C LEU A 405 9.33 15.40 -20.00
N VAL A 406 9.59 15.65 -18.72
CA VAL A 406 9.68 16.99 -18.16
C VAL A 406 11.13 17.40 -18.11
N VAL A 407 11.50 18.36 -18.95
CA VAL A 407 12.86 18.85 -19.19
C VAL A 407 12.80 20.34 -19.50
N ASP A 408 13.85 21.09 -19.16
CA ASP A 408 13.93 22.52 -19.48
C ASP A 408 14.03 22.77 -20.99
N GLU A 409 14.78 21.91 -21.69
CA GLU A 409 14.95 21.97 -23.14
C GLU A 409 14.72 20.60 -23.79
N PRO A 410 14.14 20.55 -25.00
CA PRO A 410 13.99 19.31 -25.76
C PRO A 410 15.32 18.60 -25.94
N LEU A 411 15.31 17.27 -25.80
CA LEU A 411 16.52 16.46 -25.91
C LEU A 411 17.09 16.47 -27.33
N SER A 412 18.42 16.42 -27.41
CA SER A 412 19.12 16.22 -28.67
C SER A 412 18.83 14.82 -29.24
N LYS A 413 19.03 14.65 -30.56
CA LYS A 413 18.86 13.34 -31.21
C LYS A 413 19.75 12.24 -30.62
N THR A 414 20.94 12.59 -30.14
CA THR A 414 21.84 11.66 -29.47
C THR A 414 21.28 11.21 -28.12
N GLN A 415 20.70 12.13 -27.35
CA GLN A 415 20.05 11.81 -26.07
C GLN A 415 18.78 10.98 -26.28
N GLU A 416 17.93 11.34 -27.26
CA GLU A 416 16.77 10.51 -27.64
C GLU A 416 17.18 9.09 -28.03
N ALA A 417 18.26 8.93 -28.81
CA ALA A 417 18.78 7.61 -29.19
C ALA A 417 19.24 6.82 -27.98
N ARG A 418 19.97 7.45 -27.05
CA ARG A 418 20.44 6.79 -25.83
C ARG A 418 19.28 6.40 -24.91
N LEU A 419 18.29 7.27 -24.73
CA LEU A 419 17.08 6.93 -23.98
C LEU A 419 16.28 5.83 -24.66
N THR A 420 16.25 5.80 -25.98
CA THR A 420 15.60 4.73 -26.74
C THR A 420 16.24 3.38 -26.46
N GLU A 421 17.57 3.30 -26.47
CA GLU A 421 18.29 2.08 -26.10
C GLU A 421 17.94 1.61 -24.68
N LEU A 422 18.01 2.53 -23.71
CA LEU A 422 17.70 2.23 -22.30
C LEU A 422 16.25 1.77 -22.12
N ALA A 423 15.31 2.45 -22.77
CA ALA A 423 13.89 2.12 -22.76
C ALA A 423 13.64 0.73 -23.35
N GLN A 424 14.19 0.46 -24.55
CA GLN A 424 14.01 -0.82 -25.24
C GLN A 424 14.68 -1.97 -24.48
N GLN A 425 15.81 -1.72 -23.84
CA GLN A 425 16.46 -2.68 -22.95
C GLN A 425 15.58 -3.00 -21.74
N ALA A 426 15.04 -1.99 -21.07
CA ALA A 426 14.13 -2.17 -19.93
C ALA A 426 12.81 -2.85 -20.33
N LEU A 427 12.31 -2.57 -21.53
CA LEU A 427 11.11 -3.18 -22.11
C LEU A 427 11.35 -4.60 -22.62
N GLY A 428 12.60 -4.98 -22.91
CA GLY A 428 12.94 -6.27 -23.51
C GLY A 428 12.43 -6.45 -24.94
N HIS A 429 12.09 -5.35 -25.64
CA HIS A 429 11.63 -5.36 -27.04
C HIS A 429 11.87 -4.00 -27.71
N PRO A 430 12.22 -3.97 -29.01
CA PRO A 430 12.49 -2.74 -29.75
C PRO A 430 11.18 -2.04 -30.17
N PHE A 431 10.36 -1.63 -29.19
CA PHE A 431 9.16 -0.86 -29.48
C PHE A 431 9.54 0.47 -30.16
N PRO A 432 8.75 0.95 -31.14
CA PRO A 432 8.88 2.31 -31.63
C PRO A 432 8.52 3.28 -30.50
N LEU A 433 9.40 4.24 -30.25
CA LEU A 433 9.23 5.23 -29.18
C LEU A 433 9.11 6.62 -29.79
N ARG A 434 8.18 7.41 -29.24
CA ARG A 434 8.01 8.82 -29.58
C ARG A 434 8.20 9.66 -28.32
N PHE A 435 9.10 10.63 -28.36
CA PHE A 435 9.32 11.54 -27.24
C PHE A 435 8.43 12.78 -27.37
N THR A 436 7.89 13.22 -26.23
CA THR A 436 7.20 14.50 -26.11
C THR A 436 7.72 15.25 -24.89
N TYR A 437 7.89 16.55 -25.03
CA TYR A 437 8.53 17.39 -24.02
C TYR A 437 7.52 18.31 -23.36
N SER A 438 7.67 18.50 -22.06
CA SER A 438 6.91 19.45 -21.24
C SER A 438 7.89 20.19 -20.32
N ILE A 439 7.59 21.46 -20.03
CA ILE A 439 8.23 22.20 -18.93
C ILE A 439 7.38 22.13 -17.65
N GLU A 440 6.13 21.70 -17.77
CA GLU A 440 5.19 21.57 -16.66
C GLU A 440 5.16 20.13 -16.13
N GLU A 441 4.84 20.00 -14.83
CA GLU A 441 4.68 18.71 -14.14
C GLU A 441 3.62 17.83 -14.82
N LEU A 442 3.89 16.53 -14.95
CA LEU A 442 2.94 15.60 -15.54
C LEU A 442 1.74 15.35 -14.62
N PRO A 443 0.55 15.11 -15.20
CA PRO A 443 -0.68 15.03 -14.41
C PRO A 443 -0.70 13.82 -13.48
N LYS A 444 -0.97 14.07 -12.19
CA LYS A 444 -1.30 13.05 -11.19
C LYS A 444 -2.79 12.71 -11.22
N THR A 445 -3.15 11.53 -10.72
CA THR A 445 -4.55 11.17 -10.51
C THR A 445 -5.22 12.09 -9.47
N LYS A 446 -6.56 12.13 -9.41
CA LYS A 446 -7.31 12.88 -8.37
C LYS A 446 -6.88 12.56 -6.93
N GLY A 447 -6.33 11.37 -6.68
CA GLY A 447 -5.80 10.96 -5.39
C GLY A 447 -4.35 11.37 -5.12
N GLY A 448 -3.74 12.17 -6.01
CA GLY A 448 -2.34 12.59 -5.93
C GLY A 448 -1.33 11.55 -6.42
N LYS A 449 -1.79 10.40 -6.95
CA LYS A 449 -0.88 9.32 -7.37
C LYS A 449 -0.32 9.55 -8.77
N PHE A 450 0.98 9.31 -8.95
CA PHE A 450 1.62 9.30 -10.26
C PHE A 450 1.71 7.88 -10.85
N GLU A 451 1.57 7.75 -12.18
CA GLU A 451 1.71 6.47 -12.89
C GLU A 451 2.77 6.62 -13.99
N GLU A 452 3.92 5.98 -13.79
CA GLU A 452 5.07 6.05 -14.69
C GLU A 452 4.84 5.31 -16.01
N PHE A 453 4.02 4.26 -15.99
CA PHE A 453 3.65 3.50 -17.19
C PHE A 453 2.15 3.26 -17.28
N ILE A 454 1.57 3.52 -18.46
CA ILE A 454 0.16 3.29 -18.76
C ILE A 454 0.05 2.61 -20.13
N SER A 455 -0.58 1.43 -20.21
CA SER A 455 -1.01 0.85 -21.47
C SER A 455 -2.49 1.11 -21.72
N LEU A 456 -2.77 1.68 -22.90
CA LEU A 456 -4.12 1.85 -23.44
C LEU A 456 -4.53 0.67 -24.34
N VAL A 457 -3.59 -0.25 -24.60
CA VAL A 457 -3.84 -1.50 -25.34
C VAL A 457 -4.56 -2.48 -24.42
N LYS A 458 -5.69 -3.01 -24.89
CA LYS A 458 -6.58 -3.84 -24.06
C LYS A 458 -6.09 -5.27 -23.89
#